data_AF-A0A6C0IUD9-F1
#
_entry.id   AF-A0A6C0IUD9-F1
#
_cell.length_a   1.000
_cell.length_b   1.000
_cell.length_c   1.000
_cell.angle_alpha   90.00
_cell.angle_beta   90.00
_cell.angle_gamma   90.00
#
_symmetry.space_group_name_H-M   'P 1'
#
loop_
_entity.id
_entity.type
_entity.pdbx_description
1 polymer ?
#
loop_
_entity_poly.entity_id
_entity_poly.type
_entity_poly.pdbx_seq_one_letter_code
_entity_poly.pdbx_strand_id
1 'polypeptide(L)'
;MSTRTRTVVTYLDGKIKSETWRMGNKLYRRDGPTHQKWYHNGQIKSEIWYKNNRQHRPDAPAHQEWYSTAQINQNLDITWHLFLNVAFIYIN
;
A
#
# COMPACT_ATOMS: atom_id res chain seq x y z
N MET A 1 16.93 25.93 -11.15
CA MET A 1 17.63 24.97 -10.27
C MET A 1 17.06 23.59 -10.56
N SER A 2 17.86 22.68 -11.14
CA SER A 2 17.41 21.31 -11.42
C SER A 2 17.43 20.51 -10.12
N THR A 3 16.29 20.42 -9.45
CA THR A 3 16.13 19.65 -8.23
C THR A 3 16.29 18.17 -8.58
N ARG A 4 17.41 17.56 -8.15
CA ARG A 4 17.66 16.13 -8.36
C ARG A 4 16.56 15.31 -7.69
N THR A 5 15.90 14.48 -8.48
CA THR A 5 15.00 13.44 -7.97
C THR A 5 15.87 12.30 -7.45
N ARG A 6 15.66 11.88 -6.20
CA ARG A 6 16.29 10.71 -5.60
C ARG A 6 15.24 9.63 -5.38
N THR A 7 15.57 8.43 -5.80
CA THR A 7 14.80 7.23 -5.50
C THR A 7 15.46 6.49 -4.34
N VAL A 8 14.67 6.07 -3.37
CA VAL A 8 15.10 5.17 -2.29
C VAL A 8 14.37 3.85 -2.48
N VAL A 9 15.13 2.78 -2.75
CA VAL A 9 14.62 1.42 -2.90
C VAL A 9 15.05 0.62 -1.68
N THR A 10 14.12 -0.13 -1.09
CA THR A 10 14.41 -1.10 -0.03
C THR A 10 14.18 -2.49 -0.53
N TYR A 11 15.02 -3.42 -0.08
CA TYR A 11 14.96 -4.83 -0.44
C TYR A 11 14.63 -5.68 0.79
N LEU A 12 13.93 -6.77 0.57
CA LEU A 12 13.70 -7.84 1.54
C LEU A 12 13.87 -9.17 0.82
N ASP A 13 14.75 -10.01 1.35
CA ASP A 13 15.09 -11.31 0.77
C ASP A 13 15.52 -11.22 -0.70
N GLY A 14 16.28 -10.18 -1.04
CA GLY A 14 16.77 -9.92 -2.40
C GLY A 14 15.72 -9.37 -3.38
N LYS A 15 14.47 -9.16 -2.95
CA LYS A 15 13.39 -8.57 -3.78
C LYS A 15 13.07 -7.15 -3.34
N ILE A 16 12.59 -6.32 -4.27
CA ILE A 16 12.16 -4.95 -3.96
C ILE A 16 10.94 -5.02 -3.04
N LYS A 17 11.02 -4.36 -1.88
CA LYS A 17 9.94 -4.25 -0.89
C LYS A 17 9.20 -2.92 -1.01
N SER A 18 9.94 -1.83 -1.20
CA SER A 18 9.36 -0.51 -1.36
C SER A 18 10.27 0.45 -2.11
N GLU A 19 9.66 1.45 -2.72
CA GLU A 19 10.32 2.49 -3.49
C GLU A 19 9.70 3.84 -3.13
N THR A 20 10.55 4.85 -2.97
CA THR A 20 10.12 6.20 -2.58
C THR A 20 10.82 7.24 -3.44
N TRP A 21 10.05 8.16 -4.01
CA TRP A 21 10.54 9.28 -4.81
C TRP A 21 10.62 10.55 -3.97
N ARG A 22 11.77 11.21 -4.03
CA ARG A 22 12.04 12.45 -3.30
C ARG A 22 12.62 13.49 -4.23
N MET A 23 12.18 14.72 -4.07
CA MET A 23 12.77 15.90 -4.70
C MET A 23 13.35 16.77 -3.58
N GLY A 24 14.68 16.75 -3.44
CA GLY A 24 15.35 17.32 -2.26
C GLY A 24 14.88 16.65 -0.96
N ASN A 25 14.35 17.44 -0.03
CA ASN A 25 13.86 16.95 1.28
C ASN A 25 12.35 16.65 1.30
N LYS A 26 11.68 16.68 0.14
CA LYS A 26 10.23 16.49 0.04
C LYS A 26 9.90 15.25 -0.78
N LEU A 27 8.88 14.53 -0.33
CA LEU A 27 8.20 13.50 -1.10
C LEU A 27 7.48 14.16 -2.28
N TYR A 28 7.90 13.80 -3.49
CA TYR A 28 7.33 14.31 -4.73
C TYR A 28 7.68 13.39 -5.91
N ARG A 29 6.67 13.10 -6.73
CA ARG A 29 6.81 12.50 -8.07
C ARG A 29 5.80 13.19 -8.99
N ARG A 30 6.22 13.55 -10.20
CA ARG A 30 5.36 14.24 -11.18
C ARG A 30 4.30 13.29 -11.73
N ASP A 31 4.75 12.13 -12.22
CA ASP A 31 3.91 11.19 -12.95
C ASP A 31 3.85 9.86 -12.20
N GLY A 32 3.01 9.81 -11.16
CA GLY A 32 2.70 8.58 -10.43
C GLY A 32 2.87 8.65 -8.90
N PRO A 33 2.75 7.51 -8.23
CA PRO A 33 2.83 7.43 -6.77
C PRO A 33 4.24 7.76 -6.26
N THR A 34 4.27 8.50 -5.17
CA THR A 34 5.52 8.91 -4.52
C THR A 34 6.08 7.83 -3.60
N HIS A 35 5.25 6.87 -3.21
CA HIS A 35 5.65 5.69 -2.48
C HIS A 35 4.92 4.47 -3.03
N GLN A 36 5.65 3.40 -3.30
CA GLN A 36 5.10 2.13 -3.74
C GLN A 36 5.64 1.02 -2.83
N LYS A 37 4.78 0.06 -2.49
CA LYS A 37 5.15 -1.16 -1.76
C LYS A 37 4.71 -2.36 -2.55
N TRP A 38 5.49 -3.43 -2.48
CA TRP A 38 5.18 -4.70 -3.14
C TRP A 38 5.10 -5.84 -2.14
N TYR A 39 4.30 -6.84 -2.49
CA TYR A 39 4.30 -8.15 -1.88
C TYR A 39 5.55 -8.93 -2.29
N HIS A 40 5.88 -9.99 -1.55
CA HIS A 40 7.02 -10.87 -1.87
C HIS A 40 6.87 -11.57 -3.24
N ASN A 41 5.65 -11.69 -3.75
CA ASN A 41 5.36 -12.21 -5.09
C ASN A 41 5.53 -11.15 -6.21
N GLY A 42 5.90 -9.91 -5.88
CA GLY A 42 6.10 -8.82 -6.82
C GLY A 42 4.83 -8.03 -7.18
N GLN A 43 3.66 -8.41 -6.67
CA GLN A 43 2.43 -7.64 -6.87
C GLN A 43 2.45 -6.35 -6.05
N ILE A 44 1.83 -5.29 -6.56
CA ILE A 44 1.68 -4.03 -5.82
C ILE A 44 0.82 -4.28 -4.60
N LYS A 45 1.35 -3.91 -3.43
CA LYS A 45 0.66 -3.93 -2.15
C LYS A 45 -0.01 -2.58 -1.88
N SER A 46 0.71 -1.48 -2.05
CA SER A 46 0.14 -0.16 -1.86
C SER A 46 0.87 0.93 -2.62
N GLU A 47 0.13 2.00 -2.89
CA GLU A 47 0.60 3.18 -3.59
C GLU A 47 0.12 4.42 -2.85
N ILE A 48 1.03 5.38 -2.65
CA ILE A 48 0.75 6.61 -1.93
C ILE A 48 1.29 7.80 -2.72
N TRP A 49 0.43 8.80 -2.92
CA TRP A 49 0.77 10.05 -3.59
C TRP A 49 1.00 11.14 -2.56
N TYR A 50 2.17 11.77 -2.62
CA TYR A 50 2.53 12.88 -1.77
C TYR A 50 2.86 14.12 -2.59
N LYS A 51 2.40 15.28 -2.11
CA LYS A 51 2.83 16.60 -2.57
C LYS A 51 3.32 17.38 -1.36
N ASN A 52 4.60 17.76 -1.36
CA ASN A 52 5.21 18.47 -0.24
C ASN A 52 5.03 17.76 1.12
N ASN A 53 5.31 16.45 1.19
CA ASN A 53 5.16 15.60 2.39
C ASN A 53 3.73 15.43 2.91
N ARG A 54 2.71 15.89 2.19
CA ARG A 54 1.29 15.66 2.52
C ARG A 54 0.67 14.75 1.48
N GLN A 55 -0.19 13.82 1.92
CA GLN A 55 -0.95 12.98 0.99
C GLN A 55 -1.83 13.87 0.12
N HIS A 56 -1.69 13.74 -1.21
CA HIS A 56 -2.42 14.58 -2.14
C HIS A 56 -2.46 13.96 -3.53
N ARG A 57 -3.67 13.83 -4.07
CA ARG A 57 -3.95 13.47 -5.45
C ARG A 57 -5.28 14.12 -5.83
N PRO A 58 -5.31 15.01 -6.83
CA PRO A 58 -6.50 15.82 -7.13
C PRO A 58 -7.67 14.99 -7.69
N ASP A 59 -7.39 14.00 -8.53
CA ASP A 59 -8.43 13.31 -9.30
C ASP A 59 -8.75 11.88 -8.80
N ALA A 60 -8.13 11.44 -7.71
CA ALA A 60 -8.25 10.07 -7.21
C ALA A 60 -7.72 9.94 -5.77
N PRO A 61 -7.93 8.78 -5.09
CA PRO A 61 -7.42 8.56 -3.74
C PRO A 61 -5.90 8.72 -3.67
N ALA A 62 -5.44 9.47 -2.65
CA ALA A 62 -4.02 9.66 -2.37
C ALA A 62 -3.35 8.43 -1.75
N HIS A 63 -4.13 7.43 -1.34
CA HIS A 63 -3.67 6.14 -0.84
C HIS A 63 -4.52 5.03 -1.44
N GLN A 64 -3.87 4.03 -2.00
CA GLN A 64 -4.49 2.81 -2.49
C GLN A 64 -3.74 1.61 -1.93
N GLU A 65 -4.47 0.61 -1.44
CA GLU A 65 -3.93 -0.63 -0.90
C GLU A 65 -4.70 -1.81 -1.51
N TRP A 66 -3.97 -2.84 -1.91
CA TRP A 66 -4.49 -4.07 -2.49
C TRP A 66 -4.11 -5.23 -1.62
N TYR A 67 -5.06 -6.15 -1.41
CA TYR A 67 -4.82 -7.37 -0.65
C TYR A 67 -4.47 -8.51 -1.59
N SER A 68 -3.46 -9.30 -1.24
CA SER A 68 -3.17 -10.53 -1.96
C SER A 68 -4.23 -11.59 -1.68
N THR A 69 -4.51 -12.48 -2.64
CA THR A 69 -5.45 -13.60 -2.45
C THR A 69 -5.11 -14.44 -1.22
N ALA A 70 -3.83 -14.62 -0.93
CA ALA A 70 -3.37 -15.32 0.28
C ALA A 70 -3.81 -14.61 1.58
N GLN A 71 -3.71 -13.28 1.64
CA GLN A 71 -4.22 -12.50 2.78
C GLN A 71 -5.74 -12.52 2.87
N ILE A 72 -6.43 -12.48 1.72
CA ILE A 72 -7.89 -12.54 1.69
C ILE A 72 -8.36 -13.89 2.24
N ASN A 73 -7.75 -15.01 1.84
CA ASN A 73 -8.13 -16.34 2.34
C ASN A 73 -7.93 -16.46 3.86
N GLN A 74 -6.80 -15.99 4.39
CA GLN A 74 -6.56 -15.96 5.84
C GLN A 74 -7.61 -15.10 6.59
N ASN A 75 -8.01 -13.97 6.02
CA ASN A 75 -9.03 -13.11 6.61
C ASN A 75 -10.44 -13.70 6.45
N LEU A 76 -10.72 -14.41 5.34
CA LEU A 76 -11.99 -15.10 5.08
C LEU A 76 -12.21 -16.24 6.07
N ASP A 77 -11.16 -17.03 6.35
CA ASP A 77 -11.20 -18.07 7.38
C ASP A 77 -11.57 -17.48 8.74
N ILE A 78 -11.06 -16.29 9.09
CA ILE A 78 -11.42 -15.60 10.34
C ILE A 78 -12.85 -15.06 10.29
N THR A 79 -13.29 -14.44 9.19
CA THR A 79 -14.66 -13.93 9.08
C THR A 79 -15.71 -15.04 9.13
N TRP A 80 -15.52 -16.19 8.46
CA TRP A 80 -16.48 -17.31 8.54
C TRP A 80 -16.56 -17.94 9.94
N HIS A 81 -15.43 -18.03 10.66
CA HIS A 81 -15.43 -18.49 12.06
C HIS A 81 -16.12 -17.50 13.02
N LEU A 82 -16.14 -16.20 12.70
CA LEU A 82 -16.88 -15.18 13.45
C LEU A 82 -18.39 -15.20 13.13
N PHE A 83 -18.79 -15.48 11.88
CA PHE A 83 -20.21 -15.62 11.52
C PHE A 83 -20.87 -16.87 12.15
N LEU A 84 -20.13 -17.95 12.38
CA LEU A 84 -20.65 -19.14 13.08
C LEU A 84 -20.80 -18.95 14.60
N ASN A 85 -20.06 -18.02 15.23
CA ASN A 85 -20.20 -17.73 16.65
C ASN A 85 -21.31 -16.71 16.98
N VAL A 86 -21.82 -15.97 15.99
CA VAL A 86 -22.95 -15.04 16.19
C VAL A 86 -24.30 -15.72 15.90
N ALA A 87 -24.33 -16.83 15.18
CA ALA A 87 -25.54 -17.56 14.84
C ALA A 87 -26.19 -18.32 16.01
N PHE A 88 -25.51 -18.50 17.15
CA PHE A 88 -26.09 -19.13 18.36
C PHE A 88 -26.82 -18.17 19.31
N ILE A 89 -26.84 -16.85 19.03
CA ILE A 89 -27.47 -15.86 19.92
C ILE A 89 -28.81 -15.31 19.36
N TYR A 90 -29.23 -15.68 18.15
CA TYR A 90 -30.50 -15.23 17.57
C TYR A 90 -31.51 -16.36 17.28
N ILE A 91 -31.50 -17.43 18.08
CA ILE A 91 -32.65 -18.33 18.20
C ILE A 91 -32.94 -18.54 19.70
N ASN A 92 -33.69 -17.59 20.28
CA ASN A 92 -34.75 -17.80 21.28
C ASN A 92 -35.64 -16.56 21.29
#